data_AF-A0A954RV75-F1
#
_entry.id   AF-A0A954RV75-F1
#
_cell.length_a   1.000
_cell.length_b   1.000
_cell.length_c   1.000
_cell.angle_alpha   90.00
_cell.angle_beta   90.00
_cell.angle_gamma   90.00
#
_symmetry.space_group_name_H-M   'P 1'
#
loop_
_entity.id
_entity.type
_entity.pdbx_description
1 polymer ?
#
loop_
_entity_poly.entity_id
_entity_poly.type
_entity_poly.pdbx_seq_one_letter_code
_entity_poly.pdbx_strand_id
1 'polypeptide(L)'
;GTLFDLEETPQETSVDPGVQVSKWVSNLLLSPVFDAQKQLGGRGVPSDEVFATLLASLDERGGKMTSVALARVLACPAMRLPGLLSKAARVLNVDGYDVLRRDDASDTIELNRDLLLKQFDLVE
;
A
#
# COMPACT_ATOMS: atom_id res chain seq x y z
N GLY A 1 -39.57 28.04 26.13
CA GLY A 1 -38.40 27.53 26.86
C GLY A 1 -37.90 26.32 26.13
N THR A 2 -36.58 26.31 25.84
CA THR A 2 -35.71 25.18 25.42
C THR A 2 -36.17 24.39 24.17
N LEU A 3 -35.62 24.59 22.96
CA LEU A 3 -34.22 24.38 22.52
C LEU A 3 -33.62 23.11 23.14
N PHE A 4 -33.64 21.98 22.41
CA PHE A 4 -32.51 21.05 22.32
C PHE A 4 -32.52 20.38 20.95
N ASP A 5 -31.44 20.72 20.25
CA ASP A 5 -31.00 20.34 18.93
C ASP A 5 -30.88 18.82 18.84
N LEU A 6 -31.48 18.23 17.81
CA LEU A 6 -31.17 16.86 17.43
C LEU A 6 -29.79 16.93 16.79
N GLU A 7 -28.75 16.55 17.54
CA GLU A 7 -27.42 16.34 16.96
C GLU A 7 -27.53 15.25 15.89
N GLU A 8 -27.66 15.67 14.63
CA GLU A 8 -27.29 14.89 13.46
C GLU A 8 -25.76 14.73 13.49
N THR A 9 -25.29 13.71 14.21
CA THR A 9 -23.96 13.15 13.96
C THR A 9 -23.92 12.73 12.49
N PRO A 10 -23.01 13.26 11.65
CA PRO A 10 -22.91 12.83 10.27
C PRO A 10 -22.62 11.34 10.27
N GLN A 11 -23.59 10.55 9.80
CA GLN A 11 -23.42 9.14 9.55
C GLN A 11 -22.33 9.02 8.49
N GLU A 12 -21.15 8.58 8.93
CA GLU A 12 -20.02 8.29 8.08
C GLU A 12 -20.48 7.33 6.98
N THR A 13 -20.36 7.84 5.77
CA THR A 13 -20.84 7.34 4.49
C THR A 13 -20.63 5.84 4.32
N SER A 14 -21.72 5.16 3.97
CA SER A 14 -21.78 3.78 3.48
C SER A 14 -20.61 3.43 2.55
N VAL A 15 -19.86 2.39 2.88
CA VAL A 15 -18.87 1.79 1.99
C VAL A 15 -19.52 0.70 1.15
N ASP A 16 -19.60 0.95 -0.16
CA ASP A 16 -20.04 0.03 -1.19
C ASP A 16 -19.00 -1.12 -1.36
N PRO A 17 -19.42 -2.40 -1.44
CA PRO A 17 -18.52 -3.55 -1.52
C PRO A 17 -18.11 -3.81 -2.96
N GLY A 18 -17.10 -3.08 -3.43
CA GLY A 18 -16.49 -3.32 -4.75
C GLY A 18 -15.08 -2.77 -4.80
N VAL A 19 -14.11 -3.55 -4.33
CA VAL A 19 -12.67 -3.20 -4.31
C VAL A 19 -12.43 -1.86 -3.61
N GLN A 20 -12.73 -1.80 -2.31
CA GLN A 20 -12.31 -0.68 -1.46
C GLN A 20 -10.79 -0.72 -1.36
N VAL A 21 -10.11 0.08 -2.20
CA VAL A 21 -8.70 0.42 -1.96
C VAL A 21 -8.65 1.03 -0.56
N SER A 22 -7.93 0.38 0.35
CA SER A 22 -7.87 0.80 1.75
C SER A 22 -7.51 2.28 1.84
N LYS A 23 -8.22 3.06 2.66
CA LYS A 23 -8.06 4.52 2.79
C LYS A 23 -6.60 4.94 3.00
N TRP A 24 -5.85 4.15 3.76
CA TRP A 24 -4.42 4.38 4.00
C TRP A 24 -3.56 4.26 2.74
N VAL A 25 -3.89 3.38 1.79
CA VAL A 25 -3.18 3.24 0.51
C VAL A 25 -3.37 4.50 -0.32
N SER A 26 -4.61 5.01 -0.41
CA SER A 26 -4.88 6.29 -1.08
C SER A 26 -4.12 7.45 -0.43
N ASN A 27 -4.11 7.52 0.89
CA ASN A 27 -3.37 8.55 1.63
C ASN A 27 -1.85 8.44 1.40
N LEU A 28 -1.30 7.23 1.32
CA LEU A 28 0.12 7.01 1.01
C LEU A 28 0.47 7.54 -0.38
N LEU A 29 -0.34 7.24 -1.40
CA LEU A 29 -0.06 7.67 -2.77
C LEU A 29 -0.13 9.19 -2.93
N LEU A 30 -0.91 9.87 -2.08
CA LEU A 30 -1.00 11.33 -2.01
C LEU A 30 0.09 11.96 -1.13
N SER A 31 0.88 11.15 -0.40
CA SER A 31 1.90 11.64 0.51
C SER A 31 3.05 12.31 -0.23
N PRO A 32 3.49 13.50 0.20
CA PRO A 32 4.67 14.16 -0.39
C PRO A 32 5.96 13.34 -0.20
N VAL A 33 6.03 12.54 0.87
CA VAL A 33 7.16 11.63 1.11
C VAL A 33 7.19 10.56 0.02
N PHE A 34 6.04 9.96 -0.31
CA PHE A 34 5.95 8.94 -1.36
C PHE A 34 6.37 9.51 -2.73
N ASP A 35 5.89 10.70 -3.08
CA ASP A 35 6.27 11.35 -4.34
C ASP A 35 7.78 11.64 -4.40
N ALA A 36 8.36 12.18 -3.31
CA ALA A 36 9.80 12.39 -3.21
C ALA A 36 10.59 11.09 -3.39
N GLN A 37 10.14 9.99 -2.76
CA GLN A 37 10.79 8.67 -2.91
C GLN A 37 10.67 8.12 -4.32
N LYS A 38 9.54 8.31 -5.02
CA LYS A 38 9.41 7.94 -6.44
C LYS A 38 10.41 8.70 -7.30
N GLN A 39 10.59 10.00 -7.06
CA GLN A 39 11.56 10.82 -7.78
C GLN A 39 13.00 10.33 -7.55
N LEU A 40 13.35 9.99 -6.30
CA LEU A 40 14.65 9.40 -5.95
C LEU A 40 14.88 8.00 -6.55
N GLY A 41 13.81 7.21 -6.69
CA GLY A 41 13.84 5.89 -7.33
C GLY A 41 14.17 5.95 -8.83
N GLY A 42 13.94 7.09 -9.48
CA GLY A 42 14.35 7.37 -10.84
C GLY A 42 13.58 6.56 -11.91
N ARG A 43 14.25 6.24 -13.02
CA ARG A 43 13.60 5.63 -14.19
C ARG A 43 13.16 4.19 -13.93
N GLY A 44 11.88 3.94 -14.18
CA GLY A 44 11.29 2.60 -14.19
C GLY A 44 10.74 2.15 -12.85
N VAL A 45 10.54 3.06 -11.89
CA VAL A 45 9.66 2.89 -10.74
C VAL A 45 8.25 2.50 -11.22
N PRO A 46 7.52 1.62 -10.51
CA PRO A 46 6.15 1.27 -10.88
C PRO A 46 5.20 2.47 -10.90
N SER A 47 4.13 2.39 -11.68
CA SER A 47 3.06 3.39 -11.64
C SER A 47 2.28 3.31 -10.33
N ASP A 48 1.62 4.39 -9.97
CA ASP A 48 0.83 4.52 -8.75
C ASP A 48 -0.29 3.46 -8.69
N GLU A 49 -0.88 3.10 -9.83
CA GLU A 49 -1.85 1.98 -9.93
C GLU A 49 -1.25 0.62 -9.52
N VAL A 50 0.02 0.39 -9.86
CA VAL A 50 0.74 -0.84 -9.50
C VAL A 50 1.03 -0.84 -8.00
N PHE A 51 1.42 0.29 -7.42
CA PHE A 51 1.58 0.43 -5.97
C PHE A 51 0.26 0.22 -5.23
N ALA A 52 -0.81 0.86 -5.69
CA ALA A 52 -2.15 0.71 -5.12
C ALA A 52 -2.56 -0.77 -5.09
N THR A 53 -2.43 -1.44 -6.24
CA THR A 53 -2.79 -2.85 -6.39
C THR A 53 -1.91 -3.75 -5.51
N LEU A 54 -0.59 -3.52 -5.49
CA LEU A 54 0.35 -4.29 -4.67
C LEU A 54 0.04 -4.17 -3.18
N LEU A 55 -0.16 -2.94 -2.69
CA LEU A 55 -0.40 -2.66 -1.28
C LEU A 55 -1.76 -3.18 -0.85
N ALA A 56 -2.82 -2.92 -1.61
CA ALA A 56 -4.17 -3.43 -1.32
C ALA A 56 -4.19 -4.97 -1.27
N SER A 57 -3.56 -5.64 -2.25
CA SER A 57 -3.54 -7.11 -2.32
C SER A 57 -2.81 -7.76 -1.15
N LEU A 58 -1.77 -7.11 -0.64
CA LEU A 58 -1.04 -7.57 0.55
C LEU A 58 -1.85 -7.29 1.81
N ASP A 59 -2.46 -6.11 1.92
CA ASP A 59 -3.32 -5.71 3.03
C ASP A 59 -4.50 -6.67 3.24
N GLU A 60 -5.21 -6.98 2.15
CA GLU A 60 -6.34 -7.92 2.14
C GLU A 60 -5.97 -9.33 2.66
N ARG A 61 -4.68 -9.68 2.63
CA ARG A 61 -4.14 -10.98 3.07
C ARG A 61 -3.39 -10.90 4.40
N GLY A 62 -3.53 -9.80 5.14
CA GLY A 62 -2.84 -9.60 6.42
C GLY A 62 -1.35 -9.33 6.27
N GLY A 63 -0.93 -8.76 5.14
CA GLY A 63 0.44 -8.33 4.88
C GLY A 63 1.35 -9.40 4.29
N LYS A 64 0.86 -10.59 3.90
CA LYS A 64 1.72 -11.64 3.33
C LYS A 64 1.09 -12.36 2.14
N MET A 65 1.84 -12.54 1.06
CA MET A 65 1.39 -13.24 -0.14
C MET A 65 2.54 -13.90 -0.91
N THR A 66 2.31 -15.06 -1.54
CA THR A 66 3.32 -15.69 -2.43
C THR A 66 3.63 -14.83 -3.67
N SER A 67 4.86 -14.92 -4.19
CA SER A 67 5.25 -14.26 -5.44
C SER A 67 4.32 -14.61 -6.60
N VAL A 68 3.93 -15.89 -6.72
CA VAL A 68 3.03 -16.35 -7.78
C VAL A 68 1.66 -15.68 -7.70
N ALA A 69 1.09 -15.58 -6.49
CA ALA A 69 -0.19 -14.92 -6.30
C ALA A 69 -0.10 -13.41 -6.58
N LEU A 70 0.98 -12.74 -6.12
CA LEU A 70 1.18 -11.32 -6.41
C LEU A 70 1.33 -11.05 -7.91
N ALA A 71 2.12 -11.86 -8.62
CA ALA A 71 2.31 -11.72 -10.06
C ALA A 71 0.99 -11.84 -10.84
N ARG A 72 0.08 -12.74 -10.40
CA ARG A 72 -1.25 -12.89 -10.99
C ARG A 72 -2.10 -11.65 -10.78
N VAL A 73 -2.12 -11.09 -9.56
CA VAL A 73 -2.90 -9.89 -9.26
C VAL A 73 -2.37 -8.68 -10.01
N LEU A 74 -1.06 -8.53 -10.11
CA LEU A 74 -0.41 -7.47 -10.90
C LEU A 74 -0.44 -7.71 -12.42
N ALA A 75 -1.08 -8.81 -12.87
CA ALA A 75 -1.13 -9.23 -14.28
C ALA A 75 0.24 -9.19 -14.99
N CYS A 76 1.31 -9.55 -14.27
CA CYS A 76 2.68 -9.42 -14.74
C CYS A 76 3.39 -10.79 -14.80
N PRO A 77 4.37 -10.99 -15.70
CA PRO A 77 5.15 -12.22 -15.72
C PRO A 77 5.93 -12.41 -14.41
N ALA A 78 5.88 -13.61 -13.82
CA ALA A 78 6.59 -13.91 -12.56
C ALA A 78 8.09 -13.59 -12.63
N MET A 79 8.72 -13.76 -13.80
CA MET A 79 10.13 -13.42 -14.03
C MET A 79 10.44 -11.92 -13.87
N ARG A 80 9.44 -11.04 -14.04
CA ARG A 80 9.57 -9.58 -13.86
C ARG A 80 9.24 -9.12 -12.44
N LEU A 81 8.60 -9.97 -11.64
CA LEU A 81 8.15 -9.62 -10.30
C LEU A 81 9.32 -9.25 -9.37
N PRO A 82 10.45 -9.99 -9.30
CA PRO A 82 11.55 -9.61 -8.43
C PRO A 82 12.08 -8.21 -8.72
N GLY A 83 12.28 -7.88 -10.00
CA GLY A 83 12.73 -6.55 -10.41
C GLY A 83 11.72 -5.44 -10.12
N LEU A 84 10.42 -5.73 -10.23
CA LEU A 84 9.35 -4.80 -9.84
C LEU A 84 9.36 -4.56 -8.32
N LEU A 85 9.45 -5.63 -7.53
CA LEU A 85 9.53 -5.58 -6.07
C LEU A 85 10.76 -4.84 -5.59
N SER A 86 11.94 -5.05 -6.18
CA SER A 86 13.14 -4.30 -5.80
C SER A 86 12.97 -2.80 -6.00
N LYS A 87 12.26 -2.38 -7.05
CA LYS A 87 11.98 -0.96 -7.31
C LYS A 87 10.89 -0.41 -6.39
N ALA A 88 9.86 -1.19 -6.11
CA ALA A 88 8.83 -0.82 -5.14
C ALA A 88 9.43 -0.68 -3.73
N ALA A 89 10.24 -1.65 -3.31
CA ALA A 89 10.95 -1.62 -2.03
C ALA A 89 11.89 -0.41 -1.95
N ARG A 90 12.56 0.00 -3.02
CA ARG A 90 13.39 1.22 -3.00
C ARG A 90 12.60 2.50 -2.71
N VAL A 91 11.32 2.55 -3.08
CA VAL A 91 10.45 3.70 -2.83
C VAL A 91 9.78 3.60 -1.45
N LEU A 92 9.41 2.39 -1.04
CA LEU A 92 8.67 2.16 0.21
C LEU A 92 9.59 2.01 1.42
N ASN A 93 10.75 1.38 1.29
CA ASN A 93 11.71 1.14 2.38
C ASN A 93 12.55 2.41 2.60
N VAL A 94 11.95 3.38 3.28
CA VAL A 94 12.60 4.65 3.64
C VAL A 94 13.49 4.42 4.86
N ASP A 95 14.63 5.12 4.93
CA ASP A 95 15.59 5.07 6.05
C ASP A 95 16.11 3.66 6.41
N GLY A 96 16.00 2.70 5.47
CA GLY A 96 16.46 1.32 5.66
C GLY A 96 15.47 0.41 6.40
N TYR A 97 14.24 0.87 6.62
CA TYR A 97 13.18 0.03 7.20
C TYR A 97 12.60 -0.91 6.14
N ASP A 98 12.70 -2.22 6.39
CA ASP A 98 12.18 -3.27 5.49
C ASP A 98 10.65 -3.40 5.59
N VAL A 99 9.91 -2.38 5.15
CA VAL A 99 8.44 -2.44 5.12
C VAL A 99 7.91 -3.37 4.05
N LEU A 100 8.56 -3.43 2.89
CA LEU A 100 8.29 -4.41 1.85
C LEU A 100 9.51 -5.30 1.70
N ARG A 101 9.34 -6.60 1.94
CA ARG A 101 10.41 -7.59 1.84
C ARG A 101 9.94 -8.81 1.07
N ARG A 102 10.86 -9.43 0.33
CA ARG A 102 10.69 -10.77 -0.23
C ARG A 102 11.50 -11.77 0.58
N ASP A 103 10.88 -12.89 0.90
CA ASP A 103 11.51 -14.08 1.47
C ASP A 103 11.73 -15.09 0.34
N ASP A 104 12.99 -15.25 -0.08
CA ASP A 104 13.32 -16.15 -1.20
C ASP A 104 13.24 -17.63 -0.80
N ALA A 105 13.32 -17.97 0.50
CA ALA A 105 13.22 -19.35 0.97
C ALA A 105 11.78 -19.88 0.85
N SER A 106 10.80 -19.03 1.14
CA SER A 106 9.36 -19.34 1.12
C SER A 106 8.65 -18.85 -0.15
N ASP A 107 9.36 -18.09 -1.00
CA ASP A 107 8.84 -17.37 -2.16
C ASP A 107 7.61 -16.50 -1.81
N THR A 108 7.71 -15.77 -0.70
CA THR A 108 6.65 -14.88 -0.19
C THR A 108 7.09 -13.43 -0.12
N ILE A 109 6.13 -12.53 -0.28
CA ILE A 109 6.25 -11.09 -0.08
C ILE A 109 5.55 -10.75 1.22
N GLU A 110 6.22 -9.95 2.03
CA GLU A 110 5.75 -9.47 3.33
C GLU A 110 5.69 -7.95 3.32
N LEU A 111 4.60 -7.43 3.84
CA LEU A 111 4.30 -6.02 4.04
C LEU A 111 4.07 -5.78 5.52
N ASN A 112 4.92 -4.96 6.12
CA ASN A 112 4.69 -4.44 7.46
C ASN A 112 3.90 -3.15 7.38
N ARG A 113 2.56 -3.25 7.41
CA ARG A 113 1.66 -2.10 7.35
C ARG A 113 1.91 -1.12 8.48
N ASP A 114 2.00 -1.59 9.72
CA ASP A 114 2.21 -0.71 10.89
C ASP A 114 3.48 0.13 10.77
N LEU A 115 4.56 -0.47 10.30
CA LEU A 115 5.83 0.24 10.09
C LEU A 115 5.72 1.23 8.93
N LEU A 116 5.06 0.84 7.84
CA LEU A 116 4.78 1.70 6.70
C LEU A 116 3.96 2.93 7.11
N LEU A 117 2.87 2.75 7.87
CA LEU A 117 2.05 3.88 8.32
C LEU A 117 2.87 4.85 9.17
N LYS A 118 3.73 4.34 10.07
CA LYS A 118 4.61 5.17 10.91
C LYS A 118 5.62 5.99 10.11
N GLN A 119 6.28 5.40 9.10
CA GLN A 119 7.27 6.16 8.30
C GLN A 119 6.63 7.23 7.42
N PHE A 120 5.37 7.05 7.02
CA PHE A 120 4.64 8.00 6.18
C PHE A 120 3.75 8.94 7.00
N ASP A 121 3.83 8.88 8.33
CA ASP A 121 3.00 9.65 9.28
C ASP A 121 1.50 9.55 8.98
N LEU A 122 1.05 8.35 8.60
CA LEU A 122 -0.34 8.07 8.27
C LEU A 122 -1.07 7.61 9.54
N VAL A 123 -2.02 8.42 10.01
CA VAL A 123 -2.95 8.05 11.07
C VAL A 123 -4.20 7.41 10.46
N GLU A 124 -4.60 6.26 11.03
CA GLU A 124 -5.90 5.64 10.80
C GLU A 124 -6.86 6.00 11.92
#